data_AF-A0A9K3L868-F1
#
_entry.id   AF-A0A9K3L868-F1
#
_cell.length_a   1.000
_cell.length_b   1.000
_cell.length_c   1.000
_cell.angle_alpha   90.00
_cell.angle_beta   90.00
_cell.angle_gamma   90.00
#
_symmetry.space_group_name_H-M   'P 1'
#
loop_
_entity.id
_entity.type
_entity.pdbx_description
1 polymer ?
#
loop_
_entity_poly.entity_id
_entity_poly.type
_entity_poly.pdbx_seq_one_letter_code
_entity_poly.pdbx_strand_id
1 'polypeptide(L)'
;MSSTRSADAAVGMMDSAYFIGRQQLLTFFNDLLDLQLSKIEQTASGAVACQLTDIVFPGSIPMARVNWEAKSDYEFINNYKLLQAAFSKNHVQRHVDVDKLIRAKYQDNLEFCQWLKAFYDQSGAMPSDEYDAKAVRAKGKGGKKYNDSLSKGDKSNRSTARARPGVSPKVSTTTQKPRVPARPVRPTTTTRTNSPTKMAPLKTNTENNKSVSSKATHLASSAQADAQLLKKNSELENRVRELETSVADIEKERDFYFGKLRNVELMLQVKQDKCFEDCELESVVDSIFKVLYATADEDVTVDEDGEIIPSADTAAADTSVISAELSEALASEIMAGGLEDDVGQ
;
A
#
# COMPACT_ATOMS: atom_id res chain seq x y z
N MET A 1 15.76 -38.16 -5.55
CA MET A 1 15.14 -37.34 -6.61
C MET A 1 14.94 -35.95 -6.01
N SER A 2 15.78 -34.99 -6.36
CA SER A 2 15.68 -33.62 -5.83
C SER A 2 14.78 -32.81 -6.74
N SER A 3 13.56 -32.50 -6.29
CA SER A 3 12.65 -31.63 -7.03
C SER A 3 13.23 -30.22 -7.07
N THR A 4 13.75 -29.81 -8.23
CA THR A 4 14.06 -28.41 -8.54
C THR A 4 12.76 -27.61 -8.47
N ARG A 5 12.56 -26.89 -7.35
CA ARG A 5 11.45 -25.97 -7.16
C ARG A 5 11.62 -24.82 -8.14
N SER A 6 10.72 -24.72 -9.12
CA SER A 6 10.74 -23.66 -10.12
C SER A 6 10.22 -22.37 -9.48
N ALA A 7 11.10 -21.61 -8.82
CA ALA A 7 10.79 -20.35 -8.15
C ALA A 7 10.67 -19.15 -9.13
N ASP A 8 10.24 -19.44 -10.37
CA ASP A 8 10.28 -18.53 -11.52
C ASP A 8 8.88 -18.40 -12.16
N ALA A 9 7.85 -18.33 -11.31
CA ALA A 9 6.59 -17.72 -11.71
C ALA A 9 6.86 -16.21 -11.82
N ALA A 10 7.04 -15.73 -13.06
CA ALA A 10 7.39 -14.34 -13.30
C ALA A 10 6.36 -13.39 -12.65
N VAL A 11 6.77 -12.74 -11.55
CA VAL A 11 6.02 -11.67 -10.87
C VAL A 11 5.96 -10.48 -11.83
N GLY A 12 4.98 -10.50 -12.74
CA GLY A 12 4.66 -9.40 -13.62
C GLY A 12 4.20 -8.19 -12.82
N MET A 13 4.34 -6.99 -13.38
CA MET A 13 4.04 -5.70 -12.72
C MET A 13 2.54 -5.48 -12.34
N MET A 14 1.72 -6.53 -12.41
CA MET A 14 0.30 -6.56 -12.04
C MET A 14 -0.02 -7.68 -11.02
N ASP A 15 0.98 -8.38 -10.46
CA ASP A 15 0.73 -9.37 -9.41
C ASP A 15 0.08 -8.70 -8.17
N SER A 16 -0.85 -9.40 -7.52
CA SER A 16 -1.62 -8.92 -6.35
C SER A 16 -0.69 -8.48 -5.19
N ALA A 17 0.54 -8.99 -5.16
CA ALA A 17 1.56 -8.58 -4.21
C ALA A 17 1.94 -7.09 -4.28
N TYR A 18 1.79 -6.42 -5.43
CA TYR A 18 2.06 -4.98 -5.57
C TYR A 18 1.01 -4.09 -4.90
N PHE A 19 -0.15 -4.63 -4.53
CA PHE A 19 -1.19 -3.91 -3.78
C PHE A 19 -1.06 -4.06 -2.27
N ILE A 20 -0.06 -4.81 -1.77
CA ILE A 20 0.17 -4.98 -0.33
C ILE A 20 0.67 -3.65 0.25
N GLY A 21 -0.10 -3.09 1.20
CA GLY A 21 0.21 -1.82 1.84
C GLY A 21 1.40 -1.90 2.79
N ARG A 22 2.13 -0.77 2.92
CA ARG A 22 3.31 -0.60 3.81
C ARG A 22 3.16 -1.26 5.18
N GLN A 23 2.03 -1.06 5.86
CA GLN A 23 1.82 -1.56 7.22
C GLN A 23 1.78 -3.09 7.26
N GLN A 24 1.12 -3.72 6.29
CA GLN A 24 1.03 -5.17 6.18
C GLN A 24 2.38 -5.81 5.88
N LEU A 25 3.21 -5.18 5.02
CA LEU A 25 4.59 -5.59 4.78
C LEU A 25 5.47 -5.50 6.04
N LEU A 26 5.40 -4.37 6.75
CA LEU A 26 6.19 -4.20 7.99
C LEU A 26 5.78 -5.21 9.07
N THR A 27 4.48 -5.43 9.27
CA THR A 27 3.99 -6.48 10.18
C THR A 27 4.50 -7.86 9.75
N PHE A 28 4.36 -8.23 8.47
CA PHE A 28 4.86 -9.51 7.96
C PHE A 28 6.36 -9.73 8.22
N PHE A 29 7.22 -8.75 7.90
CA PHE A 29 8.66 -8.89 8.14
C PHE A 29 9.01 -8.91 9.63
N ASN A 30 8.26 -8.18 10.47
CA ASN A 30 8.46 -8.17 11.91
C ASN A 30 8.08 -9.51 12.55
N ASP A 31 6.94 -10.08 12.16
CA ASP A 31 6.43 -11.34 12.69
C ASP A 31 7.23 -12.55 12.19
N LEU A 32 7.61 -12.58 10.90
CA LEU A 32 8.36 -13.69 10.31
C LEU A 32 9.83 -13.74 10.75
N LEU A 33 10.47 -12.57 10.94
CA LEU A 33 11.91 -12.49 11.18
C LEU A 33 12.26 -12.05 12.61
N ASP A 34 11.31 -11.84 13.51
CA ASP A 34 11.55 -11.23 14.82
C ASP A 34 12.31 -9.88 14.68
N LEU A 35 11.65 -8.92 14.03
CA LEU A 35 12.17 -7.56 13.80
C LEU A 35 11.24 -6.50 14.40
N GLN A 36 11.76 -5.28 14.53
CA GLN A 36 10.99 -4.09 14.95
C GLN A 36 11.20 -2.96 13.93
N LEU A 37 10.92 -3.25 12.66
CA LEU A 37 10.92 -2.27 11.59
C LEU A 37 9.69 -1.36 11.71
N SER A 38 9.93 -0.06 11.60
CA SER A 38 8.90 0.99 11.62
C SER A 38 8.78 1.71 10.28
N LYS A 39 9.81 1.61 9.44
CA LYS A 39 9.96 2.29 8.14
C LYS A 39 10.45 1.28 7.12
N ILE A 40 9.95 1.36 5.89
CA ILE A 40 10.37 0.47 4.80
C ILE A 40 11.81 0.77 4.39
N GLU A 41 12.23 2.02 4.51
CA GLU A 41 13.60 2.49 4.30
C GLU A 41 14.65 1.79 5.18
N GLN A 42 14.23 1.08 6.24
CA GLN A 42 15.14 0.25 7.06
C GLN A 42 15.51 -1.10 6.39
N THR A 43 14.71 -1.59 5.44
CA THR A 43 15.04 -2.78 4.65
C THR A 43 16.10 -2.51 3.59
N ALA A 44 16.35 -1.23 3.25
CA ALA A 44 17.38 -0.77 2.32
C ALA A 44 18.79 -1.30 2.64
N SER A 45 19.04 -1.71 3.88
CA SER A 45 20.26 -2.39 4.30
C SER A 45 20.54 -3.73 3.59
N GLY A 46 19.54 -4.33 2.93
CA GLY A 46 19.62 -5.62 2.25
C GLY A 46 19.69 -6.83 3.19
N ALA A 47 19.92 -6.64 4.49
CA ALA A 47 20.04 -7.73 5.48
C ALA A 47 18.73 -8.51 5.65
N VAL A 48 17.59 -7.82 5.60
CA VAL A 48 16.23 -8.41 5.66
C VAL A 48 16.00 -9.34 4.46
N ALA A 49 16.32 -8.87 3.25
CA ALA A 49 16.19 -9.66 2.01
C ALA A 49 17.15 -10.86 1.98
N CYS A 50 18.36 -10.69 2.51
CA CYS A 50 19.30 -11.80 2.69
C CYS A 50 18.74 -12.87 3.64
N GLN A 51 18.12 -12.46 4.76
CA GLN A 51 17.54 -13.42 5.70
C GLN A 51 16.32 -14.15 5.12
N LEU A 52 15.42 -13.44 4.43
CA LEU A 52 14.26 -14.06 3.81
C LEU A 52 14.66 -15.08 2.73
N THR A 53 15.67 -14.75 1.93
CA THR A 53 16.19 -15.65 0.89
C THR A 53 16.90 -16.88 1.49
N ASP A 54 17.47 -16.78 2.69
CA ASP A 54 18.00 -17.92 3.44
C ASP A 54 16.90 -18.84 4.01
N ILE A 55 15.70 -18.32 4.32
CA ILE A 55 14.52 -19.17 4.64
C ILE A 55 14.08 -19.96 3.41
N VAL A 56 13.98 -19.29 2.25
CA VAL A 56 13.55 -19.91 0.99
C VAL A 56 14.57 -20.95 0.49
N PHE A 57 15.86 -20.62 0.53
CA PHE A 57 16.96 -21.43 0.05
C PHE A 57 18.04 -21.60 1.14
N PRO A 58 17.84 -22.51 2.11
CA PRO A 58 18.75 -22.70 3.23
C PRO A 58 20.17 -23.04 2.76
N GLY A 59 21.15 -22.27 3.24
CA GLY A 59 22.55 -22.43 2.85
C GLY A 59 22.91 -21.84 1.48
N SER A 60 22.00 -21.13 0.81
CA SER A 60 22.35 -20.34 -0.37
C SER A 60 23.06 -19.03 -0.04
N ILE A 61 22.85 -18.47 1.16
CA ILE A 61 23.45 -17.22 1.60
C ILE A 61 24.43 -17.49 2.76
N PRO A 62 25.68 -17.00 2.68
CA PRO A 62 26.62 -17.09 3.79
C PRO A 62 26.24 -16.03 4.85
N MET A 63 25.25 -16.35 5.69
CA MET A 63 24.71 -15.42 6.71
C MET A 63 25.78 -14.84 7.65
N ALA A 64 26.90 -15.54 7.86
CA ALA A 64 28.07 -15.04 8.59
C ALA A 64 28.74 -13.79 7.96
N ARG A 65 28.53 -13.52 6.67
CA ARG A 65 29.06 -12.35 5.95
C ARG A 65 28.09 -11.16 5.92
N VAL A 66 26.80 -11.39 6.16
CA VAL A 66 25.76 -10.34 6.18
C VAL A 66 26.02 -9.39 7.34
N ASN A 67 25.99 -8.09 7.09
CA ASN A 67 26.16 -7.04 8.09
C ASN A 67 24.80 -6.47 8.53
N TRP A 68 24.44 -6.75 9.79
CA TRP A 68 23.22 -6.25 10.45
C TRP A 68 23.40 -4.91 11.15
N GLU A 69 24.64 -4.46 11.35
CA GLU A 69 24.97 -3.13 11.90
C GLU A 69 25.26 -2.10 10.81
N ALA A 70 25.04 -2.44 9.54
CA ALA A 70 25.25 -1.54 8.41
C ALA A 70 24.41 -0.26 8.57
N LYS A 71 25.06 0.91 8.38
CA LYS A 71 24.45 2.25 8.50
C LYS A 71 24.70 3.13 7.29
N SER A 72 25.63 2.75 6.41
CA SER A 72 26.01 3.54 5.25
C SER A 72 25.83 2.75 3.95
N ASP A 73 25.53 3.48 2.87
CA ASP A 73 25.19 2.96 1.55
C ASP A 73 26.25 1.97 1.03
N TYR A 74 27.54 2.27 1.25
CA TYR A 74 28.66 1.40 0.84
C TYR A 74 28.68 0.04 1.58
N GLU A 75 28.11 -0.02 2.79
CA GLU A 75 27.94 -1.27 3.54
C GLU A 75 26.75 -2.07 3.02
N PHE A 76 25.67 -1.40 2.61
CA PHE A 76 24.47 -2.03 2.04
C PHE A 76 24.81 -2.76 0.73
N ILE A 77 25.67 -2.18 -0.12
CA ILE A 77 26.18 -2.83 -1.35
C ILE A 77 26.77 -4.22 -1.06
N ASN A 78 27.46 -4.40 0.08
CA ASN A 78 28.06 -5.70 0.42
C ASN A 78 26.99 -6.76 0.77
N ASN A 79 25.87 -6.36 1.36
CA ASN A 79 24.74 -7.26 1.59
C ASN A 79 24.03 -7.60 0.27
N TYR A 80 23.76 -6.62 -0.60
CA TYR A 80 23.14 -6.90 -1.90
C TYR A 80 24.00 -7.78 -2.83
N LYS A 81 25.34 -7.70 -2.76
CA LYS A 81 26.21 -8.64 -3.49
C LYS A 81 26.05 -10.09 -3.02
N LEU A 82 25.74 -10.33 -1.74
CA LEU A 82 25.43 -11.68 -1.24
C LEU A 82 24.05 -12.14 -1.72
N LEU A 83 23.07 -11.24 -1.77
CA LEU A 83 21.73 -11.51 -2.31
C LEU A 83 21.80 -11.87 -3.80
N GLN A 84 22.47 -11.04 -4.62
CA GLN A 84 22.66 -11.28 -6.05
C GLN A 84 23.34 -12.63 -6.31
N ALA A 85 24.40 -12.97 -5.56
CA ALA A 85 25.07 -14.26 -5.69
C ALA A 85 24.14 -15.46 -5.38
N ALA A 86 23.20 -15.31 -4.44
CA ALA A 86 22.19 -16.32 -4.17
C ALA A 86 21.10 -16.38 -5.25
N PHE A 87 20.68 -15.24 -5.80
CA PHE A 87 19.72 -15.20 -6.91
C PHE A 87 20.29 -15.85 -8.18
N SER A 88 21.54 -15.55 -8.54
CA SER A 88 22.23 -16.21 -9.65
C SER A 88 22.39 -17.73 -9.42
N LYS A 89 22.60 -18.18 -8.18
CA LYS A 89 22.74 -19.60 -7.85
C LYS A 89 21.42 -20.38 -7.93
N ASN A 90 20.30 -19.74 -7.62
CA ASN A 90 18.97 -20.37 -7.67
C ASN A 90 18.17 -19.97 -8.93
N HIS A 91 18.83 -19.40 -9.94
CA HIS A 91 18.24 -19.00 -11.22
C HIS A 91 17.06 -18.01 -11.12
N VAL A 92 17.05 -17.13 -10.12
CA VAL A 92 16.02 -16.08 -9.97
C VAL A 92 16.29 -14.97 -11.00
N GLN A 93 15.42 -14.83 -12.01
CA GLN A 93 15.62 -13.91 -13.14
C GLN A 93 15.33 -12.42 -12.83
N ARG A 94 14.94 -12.07 -11.59
CA ARG A 94 14.64 -10.68 -11.22
C ARG A 94 15.91 -9.82 -11.17
N HIS A 95 15.96 -8.78 -12.01
CA HIS A 95 16.94 -7.70 -11.87
C HIS A 95 16.70 -6.92 -10.57
N VAL A 96 17.73 -6.82 -9.72
CA VAL A 96 17.71 -6.09 -8.44
C VAL A 96 18.55 -4.83 -8.60
N ASP A 97 17.88 -3.68 -8.66
CA ASP A 97 18.48 -2.38 -8.92
C ASP A 97 19.12 -1.77 -7.66
N VAL A 98 20.27 -2.33 -7.26
CA VAL A 98 20.98 -2.03 -6.01
C VAL A 98 21.19 -0.52 -5.81
N ASP A 99 21.56 0.22 -6.86
CA ASP A 99 21.83 1.66 -6.78
C ASP A 99 20.61 2.52 -6.44
N LYS A 100 19.38 2.01 -6.68
CA LYS A 100 18.13 2.65 -6.24
C LYS A 100 17.81 2.29 -4.79
N LEU A 101 18.00 1.02 -4.42
CA LEU A 101 17.68 0.50 -3.10
C LEU A 101 18.57 1.07 -2.00
N ILE A 102 19.90 1.11 -2.22
CA ILE A 102 20.87 1.61 -1.21
C ILE A 102 20.67 3.08 -0.83
N ARG A 103 20.06 3.88 -1.71
CA ARG A 103 19.71 5.29 -1.45
C ARG A 103 18.52 5.45 -0.49
N ALA A 104 17.97 4.34 0.02
CA ALA A 104 16.83 4.29 0.95
C ALA A 104 15.58 5.08 0.49
N LYS A 105 15.40 5.25 -0.83
CA LYS A 105 14.22 5.91 -1.39
C LYS A 105 12.98 5.05 -1.18
N TYR A 106 11.92 5.64 -0.62
CA TYR A 106 10.72 4.95 -0.16
C TYR A 106 10.07 4.07 -1.25
N GLN A 107 9.82 4.63 -2.44
CA GLN A 107 9.11 3.94 -3.52
C GLN A 107 9.87 2.70 -4.01
N ASP A 108 11.17 2.84 -4.32
CA ASP A 108 11.98 1.73 -4.84
C ASP A 108 12.15 0.61 -3.80
N ASN A 109 12.25 0.97 -2.51
CA ASN A 109 12.29 -0.01 -1.42
C ASN A 109 10.92 -0.66 -1.15
N LEU A 110 9.81 0.05 -1.34
CA LEU A 110 8.46 -0.49 -1.21
C LEU A 110 8.17 -1.52 -2.31
N GLU A 111 8.44 -1.18 -3.57
CA GLU A 111 8.29 -2.08 -4.72
C GLU A 111 9.11 -3.36 -4.51
N PHE A 112 10.37 -3.22 -4.09
CA PHE A 112 11.22 -4.37 -3.81
C PHE A 112 10.72 -5.21 -2.64
N CYS A 113 10.17 -4.60 -1.59
CA CYS A 113 9.56 -5.34 -0.47
C CYS A 113 8.28 -6.09 -0.88
N GLN A 114 7.45 -5.50 -1.75
CA GLN A 114 6.25 -6.12 -2.33
C GLN A 114 6.63 -7.34 -3.18
N TRP A 115 7.57 -7.19 -4.10
CA TRP A 115 8.12 -8.29 -4.88
C TRP A 115 8.73 -9.39 -3.99
N LEU A 116 9.49 -9.00 -2.97
CA LEU A 116 10.15 -9.92 -2.04
C LEU A 116 9.12 -10.75 -1.22
N LYS A 117 7.96 -10.16 -0.89
CA LYS A 117 6.82 -10.88 -0.30
C LYS A 117 6.20 -11.87 -1.30
N ALA A 118 5.95 -11.43 -2.54
CA ALA A 118 5.43 -12.29 -3.62
C ALA A 118 6.32 -13.53 -3.81
N PHE A 119 7.63 -13.30 -3.92
CA PHE A 119 8.66 -14.31 -4.09
C PHE A 119 8.67 -15.34 -2.96
N TYR A 120 8.49 -14.89 -1.71
CA TYR A 120 8.37 -15.78 -0.55
C TYR A 120 7.10 -16.64 -0.61
N ASP A 121 5.94 -16.04 -0.93
CA ASP A 121 4.67 -16.75 -1.04
C ASP A 121 4.70 -17.80 -2.17
N GLN A 122 5.17 -17.42 -3.35
CA GLN A 122 5.33 -18.29 -4.51
C GLN A 122 6.33 -19.43 -4.27
N SER A 123 7.35 -19.21 -3.45
CA SER A 123 8.31 -20.24 -3.08
C SER A 123 7.69 -21.36 -2.24
N GLY A 124 6.49 -21.17 -1.68
CA GLY A 124 5.82 -22.13 -0.79
C GLY A 124 6.66 -22.47 0.45
N ALA A 125 7.59 -21.57 0.80
CA ALA A 125 8.59 -21.80 1.83
C ALA A 125 7.97 -21.57 3.21
N MET A 126 7.17 -22.53 3.67
CA MET A 126 6.75 -22.57 5.06
C MET A 126 8.00 -22.45 5.96
N PRO A 127 7.99 -21.58 6.98
CA PRO A 127 9.04 -21.61 7.99
C PRO A 127 9.00 -23.02 8.59
N SER A 128 10.11 -23.76 8.52
CA SER A 128 10.25 -24.93 9.38
C SER A 128 10.10 -24.45 10.82
N ASP A 129 9.41 -25.20 11.68
CA ASP A 129 9.28 -24.88 13.11
C ASP A 129 10.65 -24.78 13.83
N GLU A 130 11.75 -25.16 13.16
CA GLU A 130 13.14 -25.00 13.60
C GLU A 130 13.87 -23.74 13.08
N TYR A 131 13.27 -22.88 12.23
CA TYR A 131 13.96 -21.68 11.73
C TYR A 131 13.97 -20.54 12.77
N ASP A 132 14.93 -20.59 13.70
CA ASP A 132 15.18 -19.48 14.62
C ASP A 132 15.87 -18.31 13.90
N ALA A 133 15.06 -17.35 13.47
CA ALA A 133 15.50 -16.11 12.83
C ALA A 133 16.47 -15.29 13.70
N LYS A 134 16.34 -15.33 15.04
CA LYS A 134 17.27 -14.65 15.96
C LYS A 134 18.63 -15.36 15.99
N ALA A 135 18.66 -16.69 16.04
CA ALA A 135 19.91 -17.46 16.02
C ALA A 135 20.63 -17.39 14.67
N VAL A 136 19.91 -17.41 13.54
CA VAL A 136 20.53 -17.21 12.22
C VAL A 136 21.11 -15.80 12.10
N ARG A 137 20.38 -14.76 12.54
CA ARG A 137 20.90 -13.39 12.63
C ARG A 137 22.16 -13.31 13.48
N ALA A 138 22.18 -13.99 14.64
CA ALA A 138 23.32 -14.02 15.56
C ALA A 138 24.61 -14.65 14.98
N LYS A 139 24.53 -15.36 13.85
CA LYS A 139 25.71 -15.84 13.09
C LYS A 139 26.35 -14.73 12.24
N GLY A 140 25.57 -13.72 11.84
CA GLY A 140 26.03 -12.61 10.99
C GLY A 140 26.79 -11.50 11.72
N LYS A 141 27.48 -10.65 10.96
CA LYS A 141 28.22 -9.50 11.51
C LYS A 141 27.24 -8.52 12.15
N GLY A 142 27.49 -8.21 13.43
CA GLY A 142 26.65 -7.30 14.21
C GLY A 142 25.31 -7.90 14.69
N GLY A 143 24.89 -9.08 14.21
CA GLY A 143 23.55 -9.61 14.46
C GLY A 143 23.23 -9.93 15.93
N LYS A 144 24.23 -10.32 16.74
CA LYS A 144 24.07 -10.45 18.20
C LYS A 144 23.70 -9.13 18.87
N LYS A 145 24.43 -8.05 18.55
CA LYS A 145 24.16 -6.71 19.09
C LYS A 145 22.81 -6.15 18.60
N TYR A 146 22.40 -6.50 17.39
CA TYR A 146 21.09 -6.16 16.84
C TYR A 146 19.96 -6.85 17.65
N ASN A 147 20.11 -8.13 17.98
CA ASN A 147 19.18 -8.81 18.90
C ASN A 147 19.23 -8.22 20.34
N ASP A 148 20.40 -7.81 20.82
CA ASP A 148 20.55 -7.12 22.11
C ASP A 148 19.91 -5.72 22.12
N SER A 149 19.83 -5.03 20.98
CA SER A 149 19.16 -3.72 20.88
C SER A 149 17.63 -3.88 20.83
N LEU A 150 17.13 -4.86 20.07
CA LEU A 150 15.70 -5.24 20.07
C LEU A 150 15.21 -5.62 21.48
N SER A 151 15.93 -6.52 22.17
CA SER A 151 15.56 -6.98 23.51
C SER A 151 15.74 -5.94 24.63
N LYS A 152 16.36 -4.78 24.34
CA LYS A 152 16.39 -3.62 25.24
C LYS A 152 15.17 -2.70 25.08
N GLY A 153 14.49 -2.70 23.93
CA GLY A 153 13.25 -1.93 23.73
C GLY A 153 12.13 -2.34 24.68
N ASP A 154 12.00 -3.64 24.91
CA ASP A 154 11.02 -4.27 25.82
C ASP A 154 11.22 -3.87 27.30
N LYS A 155 12.46 -3.55 27.69
CA LYS A 155 12.82 -3.28 29.10
C LYS A 155 12.49 -1.87 29.60
N SER A 156 11.92 -1.01 28.75
CA SER A 156 11.54 0.35 29.13
C SER A 156 10.29 0.44 30.02
N ASN A 157 9.47 -0.62 30.12
CA ASN A 157 8.25 -0.63 30.94
C ASN A 157 8.19 -1.74 32.02
N ARG A 158 9.34 -2.29 32.43
CA ARG A 158 9.43 -3.10 33.66
C ARG A 158 10.24 -2.37 34.71
N SER A 159 9.52 -1.72 35.62
CA SER A 159 10.06 -1.03 36.78
C SER A 159 11.01 -1.90 37.61
N THR A 160 11.98 -1.24 38.22
CA THR A 160 13.14 -1.82 38.91
C THR A 160 12.79 -2.58 40.19
N ALA A 161 12.44 -3.87 40.06
CA ALA A 161 12.44 -4.80 41.19
C ALA A 161 13.83 -5.46 41.34
N ARG A 162 14.69 -4.87 42.17
CA ARG A 162 16.04 -5.38 42.45
C ARG A 162 16.00 -6.65 43.30
N ALA A 163 16.11 -7.81 42.67
CA ALA A 163 16.21 -9.09 43.37
C ALA A 163 17.53 -9.19 44.18
N ARG A 164 17.40 -9.50 45.47
CA ARG A 164 18.49 -10.08 46.29
C ARG A 164 18.34 -11.61 46.30
N PRO A 165 19.44 -12.39 46.38
CA PRO A 165 19.35 -13.84 46.37
C PRO A 165 19.11 -14.42 47.77
N GLY A 166 18.29 -15.47 47.85
CA GLY A 166 18.40 -16.51 48.89
C GLY A 166 17.21 -16.71 49.83
N VAL A 167 16.85 -18.00 49.97
CA VAL A 167 16.13 -18.64 51.09
C VAL A 167 14.58 -18.61 51.08
N SER A 168 14.02 -19.80 51.34
CA SER A 168 12.65 -20.15 51.74
C SER A 168 12.76 -21.45 52.59
N PRO A 169 11.70 -21.99 53.24
CA PRO A 169 10.37 -21.45 53.58
C PRO A 169 9.93 -21.69 55.06
N LYS A 170 8.88 -20.99 55.55
CA LYS A 170 7.68 -21.57 56.25
C LYS A 170 6.77 -20.54 56.95
N VAL A 171 5.46 -20.60 56.64
CA VAL A 171 4.26 -20.74 57.54
C VAL A 171 4.15 -19.78 58.77
N SER A 172 3.08 -19.01 58.99
CA SER A 172 1.70 -19.46 59.33
C SER A 172 0.62 -18.32 59.27
N THR A 173 -0.64 -18.67 58.96
CA THR A 173 -1.98 -18.15 59.46
C THR A 173 -2.23 -16.62 59.72
N THR A 174 -3.40 -15.97 59.53
CA THR A 174 -4.83 -16.37 59.69
C THR A 174 -5.82 -15.33 59.08
N THR A 175 -6.83 -15.75 58.29
CA THR A 175 -8.18 -15.14 57.98
C THR A 175 -8.32 -13.66 57.50
N GLN A 176 -9.36 -13.16 56.80
CA GLN A 176 -10.79 -13.55 56.60
C GLN A 176 -11.27 -13.43 55.12
N LYS A 177 -12.60 -13.51 54.86
CA LYS A 177 -13.27 -13.85 53.57
C LYS A 177 -14.20 -12.69 53.04
N PRO A 178 -15.12 -12.82 52.04
CA PRO A 178 -15.03 -12.03 50.79
C PRO A 178 -16.30 -11.21 50.38
N ARG A 179 -16.23 -10.37 49.32
CA ARG A 179 -17.38 -10.03 48.45
C ARG A 179 -16.99 -9.48 47.06
N VAL A 180 -17.91 -9.58 46.09
CA VAL A 180 -17.85 -9.20 44.65
C VAL A 180 -19.07 -8.31 44.30
N PRO A 181 -19.30 -7.84 43.04
CA PRO A 181 -18.68 -6.70 42.37
C PRO A 181 -19.70 -5.60 41.93
N ALA A 182 -19.30 -4.45 41.36
CA ALA A 182 -20.23 -3.52 40.67
C ALA A 182 -19.57 -2.56 39.66
N ARG A 183 -20.35 -2.19 38.63
CA ARG A 183 -20.07 -1.22 37.52
C ARG A 183 -20.93 0.04 37.72
N PRO A 184 -20.46 1.25 37.35
CA PRO A 184 -21.30 2.14 36.49
C PRO A 184 -20.49 2.92 35.42
N VAL A 185 -20.82 2.89 34.13
CA VAL A 185 -21.70 3.76 33.27
C VAL A 185 -21.16 5.18 32.90
N ARG A 186 -21.35 5.54 31.63
CA ARG A 186 -21.06 6.80 30.89
C ARG A 186 -22.24 7.79 30.98
N PRO A 187 -22.05 9.10 30.67
CA PRO A 187 -23.10 9.82 29.92
C PRO A 187 -22.62 10.78 28.80
N THR A 188 -23.61 11.45 28.19
CA THR A 188 -23.69 12.16 26.90
C THR A 188 -24.70 13.32 27.03
N THR A 189 -24.73 14.42 26.27
CA THR A 189 -23.90 15.05 25.20
C THR A 189 -24.47 16.49 24.98
N THR A 190 -23.82 17.37 24.18
CA THR A 190 -24.34 18.70 23.73
C THR A 190 -24.40 19.79 24.84
N THR A 191 -24.43 21.12 24.61
CA THR A 191 -24.82 21.96 23.44
C THR A 191 -24.05 23.32 23.37
N ARG A 192 -24.28 24.12 22.31
CA ARG A 192 -23.74 25.48 22.01
C ARG A 192 -24.19 26.58 23.01
N THR A 193 -23.43 27.68 23.16
CA THR A 193 -23.87 29.11 23.00
C THR A 193 -22.72 30.14 23.09
N ASN A 194 -23.01 31.41 22.74
CA ASN A 194 -22.07 32.51 22.42
C ASN A 194 -21.78 33.55 23.54
N SER A 195 -20.54 34.08 23.53
CA SER A 195 -20.16 35.49 23.85
C SER A 195 -20.34 36.00 25.32
N PRO A 196 -19.97 37.26 25.65
CA PRO A 196 -18.59 37.57 26.12
C PRO A 196 -18.53 38.38 27.44
N THR A 197 -17.41 38.37 28.18
CA THR A 197 -17.25 39.32 29.31
C THR A 197 -15.82 39.72 29.69
N LYS A 198 -15.48 40.97 29.32
CA LYS A 198 -14.85 42.04 30.12
C LYS A 198 -13.51 41.82 30.87
N MET A 199 -12.59 42.73 30.52
CA MET A 199 -11.24 42.98 31.03
C MET A 199 -11.10 43.12 32.57
N ALA A 200 -9.92 42.72 33.08
CA ALA A 200 -9.28 43.31 34.26
C ALA A 200 -7.75 43.36 34.05
N PRO A 201 -7.05 44.48 34.38
CA PRO A 201 -5.63 44.62 34.10
C PRO A 201 -4.74 44.24 35.29
N LEU A 202 -3.68 43.45 35.08
CA LEU A 202 -2.62 43.26 36.06
C LEU A 202 -1.22 43.58 35.50
N LYS A 203 -0.75 44.74 35.93
CA LYS A 203 0.62 45.06 36.40
C LYS A 203 1.81 44.59 35.55
N THR A 204 2.49 45.60 35.00
CA THR A 204 3.88 45.56 34.56
C THR A 204 4.81 44.93 35.60
N ASN A 205 5.70 44.04 35.16
CA ASN A 205 7.03 43.92 35.75
C ASN A 205 8.06 43.89 34.63
N THR A 206 8.94 44.88 34.61
CA THR A 206 10.00 45.03 33.59
C THR A 206 11.27 44.40 34.11
N GLU A 207 11.68 43.25 33.57
CA GLU A 207 13.05 42.75 33.74
C GLU A 207 13.43 41.72 32.66
N ASN A 208 14.72 41.69 32.30
CA ASN A 208 15.37 40.71 31.42
C ASN A 208 14.98 40.68 29.93
N ASN A 209 15.26 41.78 29.23
CA ASN A 209 15.18 41.83 27.76
C ASN A 209 16.44 41.23 27.09
N LYS A 210 16.51 39.89 26.95
CA LYS A 210 17.61 39.21 26.20
C LYS A 210 17.21 37.94 25.43
N SER A 211 15.91 37.75 25.12
CA SER A 211 15.40 36.53 24.45
C SER A 211 14.45 36.77 23.26
N VAL A 212 14.33 38.00 22.77
CA VAL A 212 13.38 38.34 21.68
C VAL A 212 13.88 37.90 20.29
N SER A 213 15.21 37.85 20.09
CA SER A 213 15.82 37.53 18.78
C SER A 213 15.60 36.08 18.32
N SER A 214 15.59 35.10 19.24
CA SER A 214 15.44 33.67 18.93
C SER A 214 13.99 33.26 18.62
N LYS A 215 12.99 33.97 19.17
CA LYS A 215 11.58 33.67 18.88
C LYS A 215 11.19 34.08 17.46
N ALA A 216 11.65 35.26 17.02
CA ALA A 216 11.39 35.77 15.67
C ALA A 216 12.02 34.89 14.57
N THR A 217 13.22 34.35 14.81
CA THR A 217 13.89 33.44 13.87
C THR A 217 13.20 32.08 13.75
N HIS A 218 12.73 31.49 14.85
CA HIS A 218 11.96 30.24 14.78
C HIS A 218 10.61 30.41 14.05
N LEU A 219 9.87 31.48 14.31
CA LEU A 219 8.61 31.79 13.60
C LEU A 219 8.83 32.00 12.09
N ALA A 220 9.89 32.71 11.70
CA ALA A 220 10.25 32.87 10.28
C ALA A 220 10.59 31.52 9.61
N SER A 221 11.34 30.65 10.30
CA SER A 221 11.70 29.32 9.77
C SER A 221 10.49 28.38 9.61
N SER A 222 9.49 28.47 10.51
CA SER A 222 8.24 27.70 10.37
C SER A 222 7.46 28.18 9.15
N ALA A 223 7.20 29.49 9.05
CA ALA A 223 6.45 30.07 7.93
C ALA A 223 7.07 29.74 6.56
N GLN A 224 8.40 29.64 6.49
CA GLN A 224 9.12 29.26 5.28
C GLN A 224 8.98 27.76 4.94
N ALA A 225 8.92 26.88 5.95
CA ALA A 225 8.61 25.46 5.76
C ALA A 225 7.14 25.24 5.37
N ASP A 226 6.21 25.96 6.00
CA ASP A 226 4.78 25.91 5.72
C ASP A 226 4.48 26.39 4.28
N ALA A 227 5.13 27.47 3.83
CA ALA A 227 5.05 27.93 2.44
C ALA A 227 5.64 26.92 1.43
N GLN A 228 6.70 26.20 1.80
CA GLN A 228 7.29 25.16 0.95
C GLN A 228 6.41 23.90 0.87
N LEU A 229 5.72 23.54 1.96
CA LEU A 229 4.71 22.48 1.99
C LEU A 229 3.49 22.85 1.13
N LEU A 230 2.96 24.07 1.26
CA LEU A 230 1.83 24.55 0.47
C LEU A 230 2.16 24.53 -1.03
N LYS A 231 3.37 24.97 -1.42
CA LYS A 231 3.83 24.88 -2.81
C LYS A 231 3.87 23.44 -3.31
N LYS A 232 4.38 22.50 -2.52
CA LYS A 232 4.41 21.06 -2.90
C LYS A 232 3.02 20.45 -3.01
N ASN A 233 2.07 20.82 -2.14
CA ASN A 233 0.70 20.34 -2.26
C ASN A 233 0.06 20.82 -3.57
N SER A 234 0.21 22.10 -3.92
CA SER A 234 -0.28 22.64 -5.21
C SER A 234 0.40 21.98 -6.43
N GLU A 235 1.70 21.68 -6.34
CA GLU A 235 2.45 20.95 -7.37
C GLU A 235 1.95 19.49 -7.52
N LEU A 236 1.67 18.81 -6.41
CA LEU A 236 1.09 17.46 -6.40
C LEU A 236 -0.35 17.45 -6.93
N GLU A 237 -1.20 18.41 -6.54
CA GLU A 237 -2.57 18.58 -7.04
C GLU A 237 -2.59 18.80 -8.57
N ASN A 238 -1.66 19.61 -9.08
CA ASN A 238 -1.51 19.79 -10.53
C ASN A 238 -1.05 18.50 -11.23
N ARG A 239 -0.12 17.75 -10.64
CA ARG A 239 0.36 16.48 -11.22
C ARG A 239 -0.69 15.37 -11.17
N VAL A 240 -1.53 15.34 -10.13
CA VAL A 240 -2.70 14.45 -10.06
C VAL A 240 -3.66 14.76 -11.20
N ARG A 241 -4.05 16.03 -11.38
CA ARG A 241 -4.96 16.46 -12.46
C ARG A 241 -4.42 16.12 -13.85
N GLU A 242 -3.12 16.30 -14.07
CA GLU A 242 -2.46 15.94 -15.34
C GLU A 242 -2.49 14.42 -15.60
N LEU A 243 -2.26 13.62 -14.56
CA LEU A 243 -2.36 12.16 -14.65
C LEU A 243 -3.80 11.69 -14.85
N GLU A 244 -4.78 12.32 -14.21
CA GLU A 244 -6.21 12.03 -14.40
C GLU A 244 -6.64 12.28 -15.85
N THR A 245 -6.24 13.41 -16.46
CA THR A 245 -6.48 13.68 -17.88
C THR A 245 -5.78 12.64 -18.76
N SER A 246 -4.50 12.33 -18.50
CA SER A 246 -3.75 11.33 -19.28
C SER A 246 -4.36 9.94 -19.19
N VAL A 247 -4.92 9.53 -18.05
CA VAL A 247 -5.65 8.26 -17.91
C VAL A 247 -6.93 8.32 -18.72
N ALA A 248 -7.74 9.38 -18.58
CA ALA A 248 -8.99 9.52 -19.32
C ALA A 248 -8.79 9.47 -20.85
N ASP A 249 -7.69 10.02 -21.37
CA ASP A 249 -7.39 9.94 -22.81
C ASP A 249 -6.93 8.54 -23.24
N ILE A 250 -6.11 7.86 -22.43
CA ILE A 250 -5.73 6.44 -22.67
C ILE A 250 -6.95 5.51 -22.59
N GLU A 251 -7.91 5.79 -21.71
CA GLU A 251 -9.15 5.01 -21.62
C GLU A 251 -10.05 5.19 -22.84
N LYS A 252 -10.15 6.41 -23.41
CA LYS A 252 -10.80 6.63 -24.71
C LYS A 252 -10.11 5.85 -25.83
N GLU A 253 -8.77 5.87 -25.89
CA GLU A 253 -8.03 5.09 -26.88
C GLU A 253 -8.28 3.58 -26.71
N ARG A 254 -8.24 3.07 -25.47
CA ARG A 254 -8.57 1.68 -25.13
C ARG A 254 -9.96 1.30 -25.64
N ASP A 255 -10.97 2.12 -25.35
CA ASP A 255 -12.36 1.83 -25.67
C ASP A 255 -12.62 1.96 -27.18
N PHE A 256 -11.94 2.87 -27.87
CA PHE A 256 -11.93 2.98 -29.33
C PHE A 256 -11.34 1.72 -30.01
N TYR A 257 -10.16 1.25 -29.57
CA TYR A 257 -9.57 0.03 -30.12
C TYR A 257 -10.37 -1.23 -29.75
N PHE A 258 -10.97 -1.27 -28.56
CA PHE A 258 -11.89 -2.34 -28.16
C PHE A 258 -13.14 -2.37 -29.03
N GLY A 259 -13.76 -1.21 -29.29
CA GLY A 259 -14.91 -1.06 -30.19
C GLY A 259 -14.62 -1.60 -31.59
N LYS A 260 -13.46 -1.26 -32.18
CA LYS A 260 -13.02 -1.82 -33.47
C LYS A 260 -12.95 -3.35 -33.47
N LEU A 261 -12.37 -3.95 -32.43
CA LEU A 261 -12.28 -5.41 -32.32
C LEU A 261 -13.68 -6.05 -32.13
N ARG A 262 -14.55 -5.42 -31.35
CA ARG A 262 -15.93 -5.88 -31.15
C ARG A 262 -16.77 -5.79 -32.43
N ASN A 263 -16.59 -4.74 -33.23
CA ASN A 263 -17.20 -4.59 -34.55
C ASN A 263 -16.76 -5.71 -35.52
N VAL A 264 -15.44 -6.01 -35.56
CA VAL A 264 -14.92 -7.13 -36.37
C VAL A 264 -15.47 -8.48 -35.87
N GLU A 265 -15.54 -8.69 -34.56
CA GLU A 265 -16.10 -9.90 -33.96
C GLU A 265 -17.58 -10.09 -34.35
N LEU A 266 -18.39 -9.04 -34.21
CA LEU A 266 -19.81 -9.06 -34.54
C LEU A 266 -20.03 -9.35 -36.04
N MET A 267 -19.31 -8.67 -36.92
CA MET A 267 -19.36 -8.92 -38.36
C MET A 267 -19.04 -10.38 -38.72
N LEU A 268 -18.03 -10.97 -38.07
CA LEU A 268 -17.65 -12.36 -38.32
C LEU A 268 -18.66 -13.35 -37.74
N GLN A 269 -19.27 -13.06 -36.58
CA GLN A 269 -20.37 -13.85 -36.00
C GLN A 269 -21.58 -13.87 -36.95
N VAL A 270 -22.02 -12.72 -37.45
CA VAL A 270 -23.17 -12.64 -38.37
C VAL A 270 -22.91 -13.37 -39.69
N LYS A 271 -21.69 -13.26 -40.25
CA LYS A 271 -21.30 -14.01 -41.48
C LYS A 271 -21.13 -15.52 -41.23
N GLN A 272 -20.80 -15.94 -40.02
CA GLN A 272 -20.78 -17.34 -39.63
C GLN A 272 -22.20 -17.92 -39.53
N ASP A 273 -23.13 -17.18 -38.91
CA ASP A 273 -24.52 -17.60 -38.70
C ASP A 273 -25.36 -17.60 -39.99
N LYS A 274 -25.11 -16.65 -40.91
CA LYS A 274 -25.78 -16.56 -42.23
C LYS A 274 -25.26 -17.59 -43.27
N CYS A 275 -24.44 -18.55 -42.84
CA CYS A 275 -23.74 -19.56 -43.65
C CYS A 275 -22.61 -18.98 -44.52
N PHE A 276 -21.37 -19.30 -44.17
CA PHE A 276 -20.16 -18.70 -44.75
C PHE A 276 -19.89 -19.06 -46.23
N GLU A 277 -20.64 -20.00 -46.81
CA GLU A 277 -20.42 -20.51 -48.18
C GLU A 277 -20.77 -19.49 -49.29
N ASP A 278 -21.65 -18.53 -49.02
CA ASP A 278 -22.02 -17.45 -49.95
C ASP A 278 -21.18 -16.17 -49.77
N CYS A 279 -20.21 -16.14 -48.85
CA CYS A 279 -19.40 -14.97 -48.56
C CYS A 279 -18.09 -14.94 -49.36
N GLU A 280 -17.91 -13.94 -50.23
CA GLU A 280 -16.61 -13.68 -50.87
C GLU A 280 -15.55 -13.25 -49.84
N LEU A 281 -14.48 -14.05 -49.68
CA LEU A 281 -13.42 -13.80 -48.70
C LEU A 281 -12.79 -12.40 -48.84
N GLU A 282 -12.62 -11.91 -50.08
CA GLU A 282 -12.06 -10.58 -50.35
C GLU A 282 -12.95 -9.47 -49.76
N SER A 283 -14.28 -9.57 -49.93
CA SER A 283 -15.25 -8.64 -49.33
C SER A 283 -15.20 -8.66 -47.79
N VAL A 284 -14.95 -9.83 -47.19
CA VAL A 284 -14.73 -9.93 -45.73
C VAL A 284 -13.45 -9.21 -45.32
N VAL A 285 -12.34 -9.41 -46.04
CA VAL A 285 -11.05 -8.78 -45.78
C VAL A 285 -11.13 -7.25 -45.92
N ASP A 286 -11.75 -6.73 -46.98
CA ASP A 286 -11.98 -5.29 -47.17
C ASP A 286 -12.81 -4.69 -46.04
N SER A 287 -13.84 -5.40 -45.59
CA SER A 287 -14.68 -4.97 -44.47
C SER A 287 -13.88 -4.90 -43.16
N ILE A 288 -13.01 -5.87 -42.89
CA ILE A 288 -12.12 -5.85 -41.72
C ILE A 288 -11.15 -4.67 -41.81
N PHE A 289 -10.52 -4.43 -42.95
CA PHE A 289 -9.61 -3.30 -43.13
C PHE A 289 -10.32 -1.95 -42.95
N LYS A 290 -11.56 -1.81 -43.43
CA LYS A 290 -12.36 -0.59 -43.22
C LYS A 290 -12.57 -0.30 -41.72
N VAL A 291 -12.94 -1.31 -40.91
CA VAL A 291 -13.09 -1.13 -39.45
C VAL A 291 -11.75 -0.85 -38.75
N LEU A 292 -10.67 -1.54 -39.14
CA LEU A 292 -9.36 -1.35 -38.51
C LEU A 292 -8.74 0.02 -38.83
N TYR A 293 -8.89 0.51 -40.06
CA TYR A 293 -8.30 1.78 -40.51
C TYR A 293 -9.20 3.01 -40.34
N ALA A 294 -10.50 2.86 -40.03
CA ALA A 294 -11.39 3.97 -39.73
C ALA A 294 -10.76 4.92 -38.69
N THR A 295 -10.72 6.22 -38.98
CA THR A 295 -10.21 7.22 -38.02
C THR A 295 -11.23 7.48 -36.90
N ALA A 296 -10.80 8.16 -35.83
CA ALA A 296 -11.73 8.54 -34.76
C ALA A 296 -12.82 9.52 -35.23
N ASP A 297 -12.55 10.27 -36.30
CA ASP A 297 -13.49 11.22 -36.92
C ASP A 297 -14.51 10.55 -37.87
N GLU A 298 -14.26 9.30 -38.28
CA GLU A 298 -15.14 8.53 -39.17
C GLU A 298 -16.24 7.76 -38.42
N ASP A 299 -16.09 7.62 -37.09
CA ASP A 299 -16.93 6.87 -36.13
C ASP A 299 -17.82 5.79 -36.76
N VAL A 300 -17.27 4.56 -36.81
CA VAL A 300 -17.81 3.47 -37.62
C VAL A 300 -18.18 2.28 -36.73
N THR A 301 -19.41 1.79 -36.89
CA THR A 301 -19.96 0.63 -36.18
C THR A 301 -20.43 -0.46 -37.15
N VAL A 302 -20.66 -1.65 -36.59
CA VAL A 302 -21.27 -2.78 -37.32
C VAL A 302 -22.66 -3.05 -36.74
N ASP A 303 -23.66 -3.19 -37.61
CA ASP A 303 -25.05 -3.42 -37.23
C ASP A 303 -25.38 -4.91 -37.00
N GLU A 304 -26.66 -5.18 -36.69
CA GLU A 304 -27.18 -6.55 -36.49
C GLU A 304 -27.12 -7.41 -37.76
N ASP A 305 -27.00 -6.79 -38.94
CA ASP A 305 -26.91 -7.49 -40.23
C ASP A 305 -25.47 -7.76 -40.67
N GLY A 306 -24.48 -7.18 -39.98
CA GLY A 306 -23.05 -7.31 -40.26
C GLY A 306 -22.54 -6.28 -41.27
N GLU A 307 -23.31 -5.22 -41.55
CA GLU A 307 -22.90 -4.12 -42.43
C GLU A 307 -22.22 -2.99 -41.64
N ILE A 308 -21.38 -2.23 -42.35
CA ILE A 308 -20.55 -1.16 -41.78
C ILE A 308 -21.27 0.18 -41.93
N ILE A 309 -21.84 0.67 -40.84
CA ILE A 309 -22.61 1.91 -40.76
C ILE A 309 -21.80 3.03 -40.06
N PRO A 310 -22.06 4.31 -40.37
CA PRO A 310 -21.66 5.40 -39.49
C PRO A 310 -22.38 5.25 -38.15
N SER A 311 -21.68 5.47 -37.05
CA SER A 311 -22.26 5.65 -35.73
C SER A 311 -23.17 6.87 -35.75
N ALA A 312 -24.47 6.66 -35.94
CA ALA A 312 -25.45 7.70 -35.72
C ALA A 312 -25.44 8.04 -34.22
N ASP A 313 -25.30 9.33 -33.88
CA ASP A 313 -25.20 9.85 -32.52
C ASP A 313 -26.08 9.09 -31.50
N THR A 314 -25.50 8.13 -30.77
CA THR A 314 -26.08 7.61 -29.51
C THR A 314 -25.84 8.58 -28.36
N ALA A 315 -26.01 9.87 -28.64
CA ALA A 315 -26.02 10.97 -27.68
C ALA A 315 -27.36 11.00 -26.91
N ALA A 316 -27.73 9.91 -26.23
CA ALA A 316 -28.73 9.86 -25.14
C ALA A 316 -28.90 8.46 -24.50
N ALA A 317 -27.81 7.82 -24.06
CA ALA A 317 -27.87 6.86 -22.94
C ALA A 317 -27.19 7.51 -21.72
N ASP A 318 -27.76 8.63 -21.30
CA ASP A 318 -27.15 9.54 -20.34
C ASP A 318 -27.15 8.94 -18.92
N THR A 319 -26.03 8.32 -18.54
CA THR A 319 -25.82 7.76 -17.20
C THR A 319 -25.94 8.81 -16.08
N SER A 320 -25.97 10.11 -16.39
CA SER A 320 -26.26 11.16 -15.42
C SER A 320 -27.76 11.29 -15.10
N VAL A 321 -28.67 11.00 -16.05
CA VAL A 321 -30.12 11.07 -15.84
C VAL A 321 -30.59 10.01 -14.85
N ILE A 322 -30.06 8.79 -14.93
CA ILE A 322 -30.38 7.71 -13.98
C ILE A 322 -30.01 8.12 -12.55
N SER A 323 -28.90 8.85 -12.36
CA SER A 323 -28.49 9.34 -11.04
C SER A 323 -29.36 10.51 -10.55
N ALA A 324 -29.88 11.34 -11.46
CA ALA A 324 -30.79 12.43 -11.14
C ALA A 324 -32.17 11.91 -10.72
N GLU A 325 -32.79 11.04 -11.53
CA GLU A 325 -34.10 10.45 -11.23
C GLU A 325 -34.09 9.62 -9.94
N LEU A 326 -33.02 8.86 -9.66
CA LEU A 326 -32.90 8.15 -8.38
C LEU A 326 -32.85 9.11 -7.18
N SER A 327 -32.21 10.27 -7.34
CA SER A 327 -32.09 11.28 -6.27
C SER A 327 -33.40 12.03 -6.04
N GLU A 328 -34.18 12.28 -7.10
CA GLU A 328 -35.47 12.97 -7.02
C GLU A 328 -36.57 12.04 -6.49
N ALA A 329 -36.57 10.76 -6.88
CA ALA A 329 -37.42 9.73 -6.30
C ALA A 329 -37.16 9.56 -4.78
N LEU A 330 -35.89 9.48 -4.36
CA LEU A 330 -35.53 9.37 -2.94
C LEU A 330 -35.94 10.62 -2.14
N ALA A 331 -35.90 11.81 -2.76
CA ALA A 331 -36.36 13.05 -2.15
C ALA A 331 -37.89 13.11 -1.99
N SER A 332 -38.65 12.63 -2.98
CA SER A 332 -40.11 12.52 -2.88
C SER A 332 -40.57 11.52 -1.82
N GLU A 333 -39.90 10.37 -1.70
CA GLU A 333 -40.29 9.33 -0.73
C GLU A 333 -40.01 9.78 0.73
N ILE A 334 -38.96 10.57 0.96
CA ILE A 334 -38.66 11.21 2.25
C ILE A 334 -39.68 12.32 2.59
N MET A 335 -40.22 13.03 1.59
CA MET A 335 -41.24 14.07 1.80
C MET A 335 -42.66 13.49 1.98
N ALA A 336 -42.96 12.32 1.42
CA ALA A 336 -44.25 11.66 1.54
C ALA A 336 -44.44 10.94 2.89
N GLY A 337 -43.37 10.42 3.51
CA GLY A 337 -43.43 9.68 4.77
C GLY A 337 -43.60 10.52 6.05
N GLY A 338 -43.90 11.82 5.94
CA GLY A 338 -43.80 12.79 7.05
C GLY A 338 -45.11 13.38 7.59
N LEU A 339 -46.29 12.92 7.16
CA LEU A 339 -47.54 13.68 7.35
C LEU A 339 -48.81 12.89 7.71
N GLU A 340 -48.71 11.61 8.11
CA GLU A 340 -49.85 10.86 8.68
C GLU A 340 -49.51 10.24 10.04
N ASP A 341 -49.34 11.09 11.04
CA ASP A 341 -49.65 10.76 12.43
C ASP A 341 -50.17 12.03 13.15
N ASP A 342 -51.20 11.86 13.98
CA ASP A 342 -51.89 12.86 14.83
C ASP A 342 -52.85 13.88 14.18
N VAL A 343 -54.09 13.43 13.92
CA VAL A 343 -55.29 14.15 14.39
C VAL A 343 -56.24 13.14 15.02
N GLY A 344 -56.23 13.03 16.35
CA GLY A 344 -57.10 12.11 17.08
C GLY A 344 -58.49 12.67 17.42
N GLN A 345 -59.44 11.76 17.70
CA GLN A 345 -60.30 11.76 18.90
C GLN A 345 -61.03 10.43 19.09
#